data_AF-A0A5E4PXG6-F1
#
_entry.id   AF-A0A5E4PXG6-F1
#
_cell.length_a   1.000
_cell.length_b   1.000
_cell.length_c   1.000
_cell.angle_alpha   90.00
_cell.angle_beta   90.00
_cell.angle_gamma   90.00
#
_symmetry.space_group_name_H-M   'P 1'
#
loop_
_entity.id
_entity.type
_entity.pdbx_description
1 polymer ?
#
loop_
_entity_poly.entity_id
_entity_poly.type
_entity_poly.pdbx_seq_one_letter_code
_entity_poly.pdbx_strand_id
1 'polypeptide(L)'
;MHLKINRENHEQFGDLLRTLSSQELSSTTLYADAIFTDSSSSLRPAYRSYLRRVYDGEALSVDFKQNVEVQMLINEWVSNHTNEKIPKFLQQPLPTDTKVVLLSALYFAAQWKHPFMPEFTKMLPFHTPNGTVMVDQMLNMGSFSFAHDSLSLQ
;
A
#
# COMPACT_ATOMS: atom_id res chain seq x y z
N MET A 1 -23.67 20.84 2.85
CA MET A 1 -24.00 19.50 2.33
C MET A 1 -22.73 18.71 1.93
N HIS A 2 -21.81 19.28 1.15
CA HIS A 2 -20.56 18.61 0.70
C HIS A 2 -19.62 18.07 1.80
N LEU A 3 -19.44 18.79 2.92
CA LEU A 3 -18.54 18.34 4.01
C LEU A 3 -19.03 17.06 4.73
N LYS A 4 -20.35 16.80 4.74
CA LYS A 4 -20.90 15.59 5.37
C LYS A 4 -20.64 14.34 4.52
N ILE A 5 -20.80 14.44 3.20
CA ILE A 5 -20.56 13.35 2.25
C ILE A 5 -19.08 12.93 2.29
N ASN A 6 -18.16 13.90 2.30
CA ASN A 6 -16.73 13.58 2.39
C ASN A 6 -16.40 12.83 3.68
N ARG A 7 -16.98 13.25 4.81
CA ARG A 7 -16.75 12.58 6.09
C ARG A 7 -17.24 11.13 6.08
N GLU A 8 -18.44 10.90 5.54
CA GLU A 8 -19.00 9.55 5.41
C GLU A 8 -18.14 8.64 4.53
N ASN A 9 -17.66 9.14 3.39
CA ASN A 9 -16.75 8.40 2.50
C ASN A 9 -15.45 7.98 3.23
N HIS A 10 -14.87 8.88 4.02
CA HIS A 10 -13.68 8.58 4.82
C HIS A 10 -13.97 7.54 5.92
N GLU A 11 -15.10 7.64 6.61
CA GLU A 11 -15.51 6.67 7.64
C GLU A 11 -15.70 5.26 7.03
N GLN A 12 -16.40 5.16 5.89
CA GLN A 12 -16.58 3.89 5.16
C GLN A 12 -15.26 3.30 4.65
N PHE A 13 -14.35 4.14 4.14
CA PHE A 13 -13.03 3.68 3.70
C PHE A 13 -12.18 3.17 4.87
N GLY A 14 -12.23 3.86 6.02
CA GLY A 14 -11.58 3.39 7.23
C GLY A 14 -12.12 2.04 7.72
N ASP A 15 -13.43 1.83 7.64
CA ASP A 15 -14.06 0.53 7.95
C ASP A 15 -13.62 -0.56 6.98
N LEU A 16 -13.51 -0.26 5.69
CA LEU A 16 -12.98 -1.17 4.68
C LEU A 16 -11.54 -1.58 4.99
N LEU A 17 -10.64 -0.63 5.29
CA LEU A 17 -9.24 -0.93 5.63
C LEU A 17 -9.15 -1.86 6.85
N ARG A 18 -9.92 -1.56 7.91
CA ARG A 18 -9.99 -2.43 9.09
C ARG A 18 -10.47 -3.85 8.72
N THR A 19 -11.52 -3.94 7.91
CA THR A 19 -12.07 -5.23 7.45
C THR A 19 -11.06 -6.01 6.63
N LEU A 20 -10.29 -5.35 5.77
CA LEU A 20 -9.26 -6.02 4.97
C LEU A 20 -8.08 -6.47 5.83
N SER A 21 -7.75 -5.74 6.89
CA SER A 21 -6.64 -6.07 7.81
C SER A 21 -6.96 -7.12 8.87
N SER A 22 -8.24 -7.50 9.05
CA SER A 22 -8.56 -8.57 9.99
C SER A 22 -7.87 -9.85 9.53
N GLN A 23 -7.02 -10.42 10.39
CA GLN A 23 -6.23 -11.60 10.03
C GLN A 23 -7.15 -12.76 9.67
N GLU A 24 -7.12 -13.15 8.40
CA GLU A 24 -7.69 -14.39 7.90
C GLU A 24 -6.57 -15.42 7.74
N LEU A 25 -6.84 -16.69 8.05
CA LEU A 25 -5.82 -17.75 7.99
C LEU A 25 -5.15 -17.88 6.61
N SER A 26 -5.85 -17.49 5.55
CA SER A 26 -5.39 -17.59 4.15
C SER A 26 -4.94 -16.27 3.53
N SER A 27 -5.01 -15.14 4.24
CA SER A 27 -4.59 -13.85 3.69
C SER A 27 -4.11 -12.86 4.74
N THR A 28 -3.07 -12.13 4.37
CA THR A 28 -2.47 -11.05 5.16
C THR A 28 -2.61 -9.75 4.39
N THR A 29 -3.36 -8.81 4.95
CA THR A 29 -3.34 -7.41 4.51
C THR A 29 -2.74 -6.57 5.64
N LEU A 30 -1.70 -5.81 5.32
CA LEU A 30 -1.11 -4.82 6.22
C LEU A 30 -1.22 -3.47 5.54
N TYR A 31 -1.64 -2.46 6.28
CA TYR A 31 -1.64 -1.09 5.80
C TYR A 31 -1.01 -0.18 6.84
N ALA A 32 -0.42 0.91 6.36
CA ALA A 32 0.22 1.92 7.19
C ALA A 32 -0.08 3.29 6.61
N ASP A 33 -0.88 4.08 7.34
CA ASP A 33 -1.24 5.43 6.97
C ASP A 33 -0.68 6.42 7.99
N ALA A 34 0.02 7.45 7.51
CA ALA A 34 0.54 8.51 8.38
C ALA A 34 0.63 9.85 7.67
N ILE A 35 0.65 10.89 8.49
CA ILE A 35 1.00 12.24 8.08
C ILE A 35 2.25 12.69 8.83
N PHE A 36 3.28 13.08 8.08
CA PHE A 36 4.48 13.71 8.63
C PHE A 36 4.40 15.21 8.36
N THR A 37 4.50 16.03 9.38
CA THR A 37 4.51 17.49 9.25
C THR A 37 5.84 18.08 9.67
N ASP A 38 6.23 19.16 9.00
CA ASP A 38 7.40 19.93 9.39
C ASP A 38 7.22 20.48 10.81
N SER A 39 8.29 20.51 11.59
CA SER A 39 8.28 20.96 12.99
C SER A 39 7.82 22.41 13.16
N SER A 40 7.92 23.23 12.11
CA SER A 40 7.38 24.59 12.07
C SER A 40 5.86 24.66 11.89
N SER A 41 5.20 23.54 11.63
CA SER A 41 3.77 23.43 11.33
C SER A 41 3.06 22.52 12.34
N SER A 42 1.81 22.81 12.65
CA SER A 42 1.01 21.98 13.55
C SER A 42 -0.34 21.60 12.92
N LEU A 43 -0.63 20.30 12.94
CA LEU A 43 -1.97 19.81 12.60
C LEU A 43 -2.95 20.12 13.72
N ARG A 44 -4.15 20.53 13.34
CA ARG A 44 -5.26 20.76 14.27
C ARG A 44 -5.52 19.47 15.08
N PRO A 45 -5.71 19.56 16.40
CA PRO A 45 -6.01 18.39 17.24
C PRO A 45 -7.17 17.56 16.71
N ALA A 46 -8.24 18.21 16.22
CA ALA A 46 -9.39 17.53 15.63
C ALA A 46 -9.03 16.66 14.42
N TYR A 47 -8.08 17.10 13.58
CA TYR A 47 -7.63 16.31 12.43
C TYR A 47 -6.77 15.11 12.88
N ARG A 48 -5.89 15.30 13.87
CA ARG A 48 -5.10 14.21 14.46
C ARG A 48 -5.99 13.12 15.05
N SER A 49 -7.00 13.52 15.84
CA SER A 49 -7.99 12.59 16.40
C SER A 49 -8.79 11.87 15.33
N TYR A 50 -9.16 12.58 14.25
CA TYR A 50 -9.89 11.99 13.14
C TYR A 50 -9.06 10.94 12.40
N LEU A 51 -7.79 11.25 12.10
CA LEU A 51 -6.88 10.39 11.37
C LEU A 51 -6.64 9.08 12.14
N ARG A 52 -6.36 9.17 13.45
CA ARG A 52 -6.24 8.00 14.32
C ARG A 52 -7.51 7.17 14.40
N ARG A 53 -8.68 7.82 14.53
CA ARG A 53 -9.95 7.08 14.67
C ARG A 53 -10.37 6.38 13.37
N VAL A 54 -10.18 7.03 12.23
CA VAL A 54 -10.71 6.54 10.95
C VAL A 54 -9.72 5.62 10.25
N TYR A 55 -8.43 5.95 10.28
CA TYR A 55 -7.39 5.26 9.52
C TYR A 55 -6.43 4.45 10.39
N ASP A 56 -6.62 4.42 11.72
CA ASP A 56 -5.58 3.96 12.67
C ASP A 56 -4.21 4.64 12.43
N GLY A 57 -4.23 5.80 11.79
CA GLY A 57 -3.04 6.44 11.29
C GLY A 57 -2.43 7.42 12.27
N GLU A 58 -1.13 7.67 12.09
CA GLU A 58 -0.35 8.52 12.98
C GLU A 58 -0.05 9.88 12.38
N ALA A 59 0.18 10.87 13.26
CA ALA A 59 0.55 12.22 12.88
C ALA A 59 1.87 12.59 13.56
N LEU A 60 2.97 12.50 12.82
CA LEU A 60 4.33 12.71 13.32
C LEU A 60 4.85 14.09 12.93
N SER A 61 5.69 14.66 13.77
CA SER A 61 6.37 15.94 13.51
C SER A 61 7.85 15.68 13.32
N VAL A 62 8.42 16.18 12.22
CA VAL A 62 9.83 15.99 11.85
C VAL A 62 10.45 17.29 11.37
N ASP A 63 11.78 17.38 11.34
CA ASP A 63 12.50 18.49 10.73
C ASP A 63 12.98 18.08 9.33
N PHE A 64 12.27 18.51 8.28
CA PHE A 64 12.61 18.11 6.90
C PHE A 64 13.95 18.67 6.42
N LYS A 65 14.58 19.60 7.15
CA LYS A 65 15.97 20.00 6.88
C LYS A 65 16.96 18.88 7.12
N GLN A 66 16.64 17.95 8.02
CA GLN A 66 17.39 16.72 8.30
C GLN A 66 16.89 15.59 7.37
N ASN A 67 16.98 15.82 6.06
CA ASN A 67 16.27 15.01 5.07
C ASN A 67 16.70 13.54 5.02
N VAL A 68 17.96 13.23 5.33
CA VAL A 68 18.49 11.85 5.39
C VAL A 68 17.94 11.13 6.61
N GLU A 69 17.94 11.78 7.77
CA GLU A 69 17.38 11.26 9.02
C GLU A 69 15.87 11.04 8.89
N VAL A 70 15.16 12.00 8.27
CA VAL A 70 13.72 11.86 8.00
C VAL A 70 13.44 10.71 7.04
N GLN A 71 14.27 10.51 6.01
CA GLN A 71 14.12 9.36 5.11
C GLN A 71 14.25 8.04 5.89
N MET A 72 15.26 7.92 6.77
CA MET A 72 15.45 6.73 7.60
C MET A 72 14.26 6.50 8.53
N LEU A 73 13.78 7.56 9.19
CA LEU A 73 12.64 7.50 10.10
C LEU A 73 11.36 7.07 9.39
N ILE A 74 11.07 7.62 8.20
CA ILE A 74 9.90 7.21 7.41
C ILE A 74 10.02 5.74 6.99
N ASN A 75 11.19 5.31 6.51
CA ASN A 75 11.40 3.92 6.11
C ASN A 75 11.26 2.95 7.28
N GLU A 76 11.84 3.28 8.44
CA GLU A 76 11.70 2.48 9.66
C GLU A 76 10.24 2.39 10.12
N TRP A 77 9.54 3.54 10.15
CA TRP A 77 8.13 3.58 10.53
C TRP A 77 7.28 2.70 9.60
N VAL A 78 7.45 2.82 8.28
CA VAL A 78 6.72 1.99 7.30
C VAL A 78 7.07 0.51 7.44
N SER A 79 8.36 0.19 7.59
CA SER A 79 8.83 -1.19 7.77
C SER A 79 8.16 -1.83 8.99
N ASN A 80 8.15 -1.14 10.13
CA ASN A 80 7.55 -1.64 11.36
C ASN A 80 6.04 -1.86 11.22
N HIS A 81 5.32 -0.92 10.60
CA HIS A 81 3.87 -1.04 10.40
C HIS A 81 3.48 -2.05 9.32
N THR A 82 4.42 -2.47 8.48
CA THR A 82 4.21 -3.46 7.42
C THR A 82 4.90 -4.79 7.72
N ASN A 83 5.28 -5.06 8.97
CA ASN A 83 6.00 -6.28 9.37
C ASN A 83 7.18 -6.59 8.44
N GLU A 84 8.00 -5.57 8.15
CA GLU A 84 9.19 -5.60 7.31
C GLU A 84 8.92 -5.94 5.82
N LYS A 85 7.66 -5.95 5.39
CA LYS A 85 7.31 -6.21 3.98
C LYS A 85 7.64 -5.03 3.07
N ILE A 86 7.72 -3.81 3.60
CA ILE A 86 8.07 -2.60 2.85
C ILE A 86 9.22 -1.85 3.57
N PRO A 87 10.46 -2.37 3.52
CA PRO A 87 11.58 -1.82 4.29
C PRO A 87 12.21 -0.57 3.67
N LYS A 88 11.99 -0.32 2.37
CA LYS A 88 12.56 0.81 1.61
C LYS A 88 11.47 1.57 0.86
N PHE A 89 10.62 2.27 1.61
CA PHE A 89 9.52 3.06 1.07
C PHE A 89 10.01 4.27 0.26
N LEU A 90 10.86 5.12 0.85
CA LEU A 90 11.56 6.21 0.18
C LEU A 90 12.93 5.76 -0.31
N GLN A 91 13.13 5.81 -1.64
CA GLN A 91 14.41 5.52 -2.28
C GLN A 91 15.40 6.69 -2.20
N GLN A 92 14.88 7.92 -2.08
CA GLN A 92 15.69 9.14 -2.00
C GLN A 92 15.17 10.04 -0.86
N PRO A 93 16.02 10.89 -0.28
CA PRO A 93 15.59 11.91 0.67
C PRO A 93 14.56 12.87 0.06
N LEU A 94 13.68 13.40 0.90
CA LEU A 94 12.73 14.43 0.49
C LEU A 94 13.42 15.81 0.34
N PRO A 95 12.86 16.73 -0.44
CA PRO A 95 13.30 18.13 -0.46
C PRO A 95 13.25 18.77 0.94
N THR A 96 14.23 19.61 1.27
CA THR A 96 14.36 20.21 2.60
C THR A 96 13.31 21.29 2.91
N ASP A 97 12.60 21.77 1.89
CA ASP A 97 11.49 22.70 2.01
C ASP A 97 10.11 22.02 2.15
N THR A 98 10.08 20.67 2.21
CA THR A 98 8.87 19.88 2.44
C THR A 98 8.16 20.34 3.71
N LYS A 99 6.82 20.48 3.64
CA LYS A 99 5.98 20.88 4.79
C LYS A 99 5.10 19.77 5.32
N VAL A 100 4.61 18.92 4.44
CA VAL A 100 3.71 17.81 4.79
C VAL A 100 3.99 16.66 3.84
N VAL A 101 4.01 15.44 4.38
CA VAL A 101 3.95 14.20 3.62
C VAL A 101 2.70 13.45 4.06
N LEU A 102 1.83 13.12 3.11
CA LEU A 102 0.78 12.13 3.28
C LEU A 102 1.30 10.80 2.75
N LEU A 103 1.35 9.80 3.62
CA LEU A 103 1.89 8.49 3.33
C LEU A 103 0.80 7.43 3.49
N SER A 104 0.73 6.52 2.51
CA SER A 104 -0.03 5.29 2.58
C SER A 104 0.82 4.15 2.00
N ALA A 105 0.93 3.04 2.74
CA ALA A 105 1.62 1.84 2.32
C ALA A 105 0.69 0.62 2.52
N LEU A 106 0.61 -0.25 1.52
CA LEU A 106 -0.25 -1.44 1.54
C LEU A 106 0.56 -2.66 1.12
N TYR A 107 0.52 -3.72 1.94
CA TYR A 107 1.00 -5.04 1.60
C TYR A 107 -0.18 -6.02 1.61
N PHE A 108 -0.28 -6.82 0.56
CA PHE A 108 -1.27 -7.89 0.44
C PHE A 108 -0.60 -9.17 -0.01
N ALA A 109 -0.87 -10.26 0.72
CA ALA A 109 -0.50 -11.61 0.31
C ALA A 109 -1.62 -12.57 0.71
N ALA A 110 -2.07 -13.39 -0.23
CA ALA A 110 -3.10 -14.37 0.01
C ALA A 110 -2.76 -15.70 -0.66
N GLN A 111 -3.28 -16.78 -0.08
CA GLN A 111 -3.25 -18.09 -0.70
C GLN A 111 -4.30 -18.15 -1.80
N TRP A 112 -3.90 -18.67 -2.96
CA TRP A 112 -4.84 -19.01 -4.01
C TRP A 112 -5.85 -20.04 -3.49
N LYS A 113 -7.14 -19.85 -3.80
CA LYS A 113 -8.18 -20.86 -3.55
C LYS A 113 -7.89 -22.19 -4.28
N HIS A 114 -7.31 -22.09 -5.48
CA HIS A 114 -6.82 -23.21 -6.28
C HIS A 114 -5.32 -22.98 -6.54
N PRO A 115 -4.43 -23.45 -5.65
CA PRO A 115 -3.00 -23.19 -5.75
C PRO A 115 -2.38 -23.83 -6.98
N PHE A 116 -1.29 -23.22 -7.46
CA PHE A 116 -0.43 -23.80 -8.49
C PHE A 116 0.43 -24.90 -7.88
N MET A 117 0.62 -25.99 -8.62
CA MET A 117 1.55 -27.05 -8.22
C MET A 117 2.96 -26.67 -8.71
N PRO A 118 3.96 -26.49 -7.82
CA PRO A 118 5.29 -25.99 -8.19
C PRO A 118 5.99 -26.79 -9.30
N GLU A 119 5.72 -28.08 -9.41
CA GLU A 119 6.24 -28.98 -10.46
C GLU A 119 5.81 -28.60 -11.88
N PHE A 120 4.74 -27.81 -12.02
CA PHE A 120 4.31 -27.30 -13.31
C PHE A 120 4.82 -25.89 -13.59
N THR A 121 5.53 -25.26 -12.66
CA THR A 121 6.19 -23.97 -12.91
C THR A 121 7.37 -24.19 -13.85
N LYS A 122 7.39 -23.47 -14.97
CA LYS A 122 8.44 -23.60 -15.99
C LYS A 122 8.95 -22.24 -16.44
N MET A 123 10.25 -22.18 -16.69
CA MET A 123 10.87 -21.01 -17.30
C MET A 123 10.43 -20.91 -18.77
N LEU A 124 9.61 -19.91 -19.09
CA LEU A 124 9.01 -19.72 -20.41
C LEU A 124 9.12 -18.26 -20.89
N PRO A 125 9.11 -18.02 -22.22
CA PRO A 125 9.17 -16.66 -22.77
C PRO A 125 7.95 -15.82 -22.38
N PHE A 126 8.20 -14.57 -21.96
CA PHE A 126 7.21 -13.53 -21.73
C PHE A 126 7.52 -12.33 -22.64
N HIS A 127 6.53 -11.89 -23.41
CA HIS A 127 6.67 -10.81 -24.37
C HIS A 127 6.33 -9.47 -23.71
N THR A 128 7.34 -8.59 -23.62
CA THR A 128 7.22 -7.21 -23.15
C THR A 128 7.23 -6.25 -24.36
N PRO A 129 6.87 -4.96 -24.18
CA PRO A 129 7.03 -3.96 -25.23
C PRO A 129 8.47 -3.83 -25.76
N ASN A 130 9.46 -4.19 -24.95
CA ASN A 130 10.89 -4.03 -25.26
C ASN A 130 11.55 -5.34 -25.73
N GLY A 131 10.75 -6.40 -25.99
CA GLY A 131 11.24 -7.70 -26.42
C GLY A 131 10.86 -8.82 -25.44
N THR A 132 11.56 -9.95 -25.54
CA THR A 132 11.20 -11.18 -24.84
C THR A 132 12.14 -11.44 -23.66
N VAL A 133 11.58 -11.79 -22.50
CA VAL A 133 12.31 -12.20 -21.30
C VAL A 133 11.85 -13.58 -20.84
N MET A 134 12.72 -14.34 -20.17
CA MET A 134 12.33 -15.63 -19.59
C MET A 134 11.82 -15.43 -18.16
N VAL A 135 10.68 -16.03 -17.82
CA VAL A 135 10.08 -15.95 -16.48
C VAL A 135 9.57 -17.31 -16.03
N ASP A 136 9.49 -17.52 -14.72
CA ASP A 136 8.82 -18.68 -14.13
C ASP A 136 7.30 -18.55 -14.29
N GLN A 137 6.75 -19.21 -15.31
CA GLN A 137 5.31 -19.25 -15.55
C GLN A 137 4.70 -20.40 -14.75
N MET A 138 3.83 -20.05 -13.81
CA MET A 138 3.03 -21.01 -13.07
C MET A 138 1.89 -21.54 -13.96
N LEU A 139 1.69 -22.85 -13.95
CA LEU A 139 0.65 -23.51 -14.75
C LEU A 139 -0.32 -24.24 -13.82
N ASN A 140 -1.61 -24.09 -14.10
CA ASN A 140 -2.67 -24.83 -13.41
C ASN A 140 -3.73 -25.27 -14.43
N MET A 141 -4.28 -26.46 -14.23
CA MET A 141 -5.34 -27.00 -15.08
C MET A 141 -6.59 -27.22 -14.23
N GLY A 142 -7.71 -26.64 -14.65
CA GLY A 142 -8.96 -26.71 -13.90
C GLY A 142 -10.08 -25.91 -14.55
N SER A 143 -11.24 -25.92 -13.92
CA SER A 143 -12.36 -25.06 -14.30
C SER A 143 -12.24 -23.71 -13.61
N PHE A 144 -12.13 -22.64 -14.39
CA PHE A 144 -12.02 -21.26 -13.91
C PHE A 144 -13.13 -20.41 -14.51
N SER A 145 -13.57 -19.39 -13.77
CA SER A 145 -14.43 -18.36 -14.33
C SER A 145 -13.67 -17.62 -15.43
N PHE A 146 -14.19 -17.67 -16.64
CA PHE A 146 -13.57 -17.05 -17.81
C PHE A 146 -14.65 -16.34 -18.63
N ALA A 147 -14.31 -15.16 -19.13
CA ALA A 147 -15.07 -14.43 -20.13
C ALA A 147 -14.09 -13.89 -21.18
N HIS A 148 -14.50 -13.92 -22.44
CA HIS A 148 -13.76 -13.30 -23.53
C HIS A 148 -14.59 -12.13 -24.05
N ASP A 149 -14.05 -10.92 -23.94
CA ASP A 149 -14.62 -9.75 -24.60
C ASP A 149 -13.94 -9.59 -25.96
N SER A 150 -14.75 -9.68 -27.02
CA SER A 150 -14.30 -9.57 -28.41
C SER A 150 -14.15 -8.12 -28.89
N LEU A 151 -14.37 -7.11 -28.04
CA LEU A 151 -14.19 -5.70 -28.43
C LEU A 151 -12.74 -5.25 -28.19
N SER A 152 -11.87 -5.52 -29.17
CA SER A 152 -10.70 -4.68 -29.48
C SER A 152 -10.14 -5.02 -30.86
N LEU A 153 -10.53 -4.21 -31.86
CA LEU A 153 -9.75 -3.60 -32.95
C LEU A 153 -10.67 -3.27 -34.16
N GLN A 154 -11.29 -2.10 -34.11
CA GLN A 154 -11.42 -1.22 -35.29
C GLN A 154 -10.45 -0.06 -35.09
#